data_AF-A0A8D2JWN9-F1
#
_entry.id   AF-A0A8D2JWN9-F1
#
_cell.length_a   1.000
_cell.length_b   1.000
_cell.length_c   1.000
_cell.angle_alpha   90.00
_cell.angle_beta   90.00
_cell.angle_gamma   90.00
#
_symmetry.space_group_name_H-M   'P 1'
#
loop_
_entity.id
_entity.type
_entity.pdbx_description
1 polymer ?
#
loop_
_entity_poly.entity_id
_entity_poly.type
_entity_poly.pdbx_seq_one_letter_code
_entity_poly.pdbx_strand_id
1 'polypeptide(L)' 'MTNTSKAVPTFEEMLASRFTEGDREYQQYLKRPPESPLIVEEWNSRAGWSQINRGNHLWYFLMAALAN' A
#
# COMPACT_ATOMS: atom_id res chain seq x y z
N MET A 1 24.42 -30.82 8.38
CA MET A 1 23.73 -30.18 7.22
C MET A 1 23.92 -31.07 5.99
N THR A 2 22.98 -31.99 5.73
CA THR A 2 23.01 -32.90 4.56
C THR A 2 21.61 -33.15 3.97
N ASN A 3 20.56 -32.53 4.53
CA ASN A 3 19.17 -32.75 4.11
C ASN A 3 18.79 -31.98 2.84
N THR A 4 19.61 -31.03 2.40
CA THR A 4 19.34 -30.20 1.21
C THR A 4 19.60 -30.96 -0.09
N SER A 5 20.62 -31.82 -0.17
CA SER A 5 21.05 -32.38 -1.48
C SER A 5 20.09 -33.41 -2.07
N LYS A 6 19.29 -34.10 -1.25
CA LYS A 6 18.23 -35.01 -1.74
C LYS A 6 16.91 -34.28 -2.03
N ALA A 7 16.70 -33.12 -1.44
CA ALA A 7 15.45 -32.37 -1.57
C ALA A 7 15.40 -31.58 -2.89
N VAL A 8 16.53 -31.01 -3.32
CA VAL A 8 16.65 -30.23 -4.56
C VAL A 8 16.16 -30.97 -5.82
N PRO A 9 16.65 -32.18 -6.17
CA PRO A 9 16.17 -32.88 -7.37
C PRO A 9 14.68 -33.24 -7.29
N THR A 10 14.22 -33.58 -6.08
CA THR A 10 12.80 -33.88 -5.83
C THR A 10 11.91 -32.65 -6.09
N PHE A 11 12.34 -31.46 -5.70
CA PHE A 11 11.56 -30.23 -5.93
C PHE A 11 11.55 -29.81 -7.39
N GLU A 12 12.66 -29.92 -8.11
CA GLU A 12 12.72 -29.61 -9.54
C GLU A 12 11.77 -30.53 -10.34
N GLU A 13 11.74 -31.82 -10.02
CA GLU A 13 10.81 -32.77 -10.66
C GLU A 13 9.34 -32.49 -10.29
N MET A 14 9.06 -32.23 -9.00
CA MET A 14 7.70 -31.91 -8.54
C MET A 14 7.16 -30.59 -9.11
N LEU A 15 8.04 -29.66 -9.45
CA LEU A 15 7.71 -28.33 -9.95
C LEU A 15 8.00 -28.18 -11.45
N ALA A 16 8.31 -29.26 -12.16
CA ALA A 16 8.67 -29.23 -13.57
C ALA A 16 7.57 -28.64 -14.46
N SER A 17 6.30 -28.75 -14.06
CA SER A 17 5.17 -28.16 -14.77
C SER A 17 4.90 -26.70 -14.40
N ARG A 18 5.59 -26.13 -13.41
CA ARG A 18 5.32 -24.79 -12.88
C ARG A 18 5.33 -23.75 -14.00
N PHE A 19 4.33 -22.86 -14.00
CA PHE A 19 4.15 -21.80 -15.00
C PHE A 19 3.90 -22.27 -16.44
N THR A 20 3.63 -23.56 -16.66
CA THR A 20 3.23 -24.09 -17.98
C THR A 20 1.70 -24.21 -18.08
N GLU A 21 1.20 -24.67 -19.22
CA GLU A 21 -0.22 -25.02 -19.40
C GLU A 21 -0.68 -26.16 -18.47
N GLY A 22 0.24 -27.05 -18.08
CA GLY A 22 -0.03 -28.14 -17.15
C GLY A 22 -0.17 -27.71 -15.68
N ASP A 23 0.24 -26.48 -15.35
CA ASP A 23 0.12 -25.94 -14.00
C ASP A 23 -1.28 -25.37 -13.76
N ARG A 24 -2.13 -26.18 -13.13
CA ARG A 24 -3.51 -25.81 -12.81
C ARG A 24 -3.60 -24.53 -11.98
N GLU A 25 -2.68 -24.31 -11.03
CA GLU A 25 -2.71 -23.14 -10.15
C GLU A 25 -2.35 -21.88 -10.93
N TYR A 26 -1.33 -21.96 -11.78
CA TYR A 26 -0.95 -20.87 -12.67
C TYR A 26 -2.06 -20.54 -13.69
N GLN A 27 -2.69 -21.56 -14.29
CA GLN A 27 -3.81 -21.34 -15.20
C GLN A 27 -5.03 -20.72 -14.51
N GLN A 28 -5.25 -20.99 -13.23
CA GLN A 28 -6.27 -20.29 -12.43
C GLN A 28 -5.85 -18.85 -12.11
N TYR A 29 -4.56 -18.61 -11.85
CA TYR A 29 -4.03 -17.27 -11.61
C TYR A 29 -4.21 -16.35 -12.84
N LEU A 30 -3.94 -16.85 -14.04
CA LEU A 30 -4.12 -16.08 -15.29
C LEU A 30 -5.56 -15.62 -15.54
N LYS A 31 -6.56 -16.30 -14.95
CA LYS A 31 -7.98 -15.92 -15.06
C LYS A 31 -8.38 -14.81 -14.10
N ARG A 32 -7.53 -14.48 -13.13
CA ARG A 32 -7.85 -13.43 -12.15
C ARG A 32 -7.86 -12.09 -12.87
N PRO A 33 -8.88 -11.25 -12.62
CA PRO A 33 -8.83 -9.88 -13.09
C PRO A 33 -7.63 -9.17 -12.45
N PRO A 34 -7.07 -8.13 -13.10
CA PRO A 34 -6.07 -7.29 -12.48
C PRO A 34 -6.59 -6.80 -11.12
N GLU A 35 -5.86 -7.14 -10.05
CA GLU A 35 -6.28 -6.76 -8.72
C GLU A 35 -6.23 -5.25 -8.60
N SER A 36 -7.38 -4.65 -8.27
CA SER A 36 -7.46 -3.21 -8.07
C SER A 36 -6.67 -2.85 -6.81
N PRO A 37 -5.86 -1.79 -6.82
CA PRO A 37 -5.16 -1.34 -5.62
C PRO A 37 -6.17 -1.15 -4.50
N LEU A 38 -5.84 -1.64 -3.30
CA LEU A 38 -6.65 -1.38 -2.12
C LEU A 38 -6.65 0.14 -1.88
N ILE A 39 -7.79 0.78 -2.13
CA ILE A 39 -7.99 2.19 -1.84
C ILE A 39 -8.23 2.29 -0.34
N VAL A 40 -7.27 2.84 0.39
CA VAL A 40 -7.44 3.17 1.81
C VAL A 40 -8.02 4.57 1.89
N GLU A 41 -9.30 4.66 2.27
CA GLU A 41 -9.92 5.94 2.60
C GLU A 41 -9.24 6.53 3.84
N GLU A 42 -9.05 7.86 3.85
CA GLU A 42 -8.52 8.60 5.00
C GLU A 42 -7.12 8.18 5.50
N TRP A 43 -6.21 7.74 4.60
CA TRP A 43 -4.81 7.40 4.95
C TRP A 43 -4.08 8.48 5.78
N ASN A 44 -4.47 9.74 5.64
CA ASN A 44 -4.05 10.85 6.49
C ASN A 44 -5.27 11.53 7.14
N SER A 45 -6.00 10.85 8.04
CA SER A 45 -6.97 11.44 8.98
C SER A 45 -6.31 12.44 9.95
N ARG A 46 -5.56 13.42 9.45
CA ARG A 46 -5.14 14.61 10.18
C ARG A 46 -6.18 15.71 10.01
N ALA A 47 -7.46 15.35 10.11
CA ALA A 47 -8.48 16.25 10.59
C ALA A 47 -8.22 16.67 12.07
N GLY A 48 -7.15 16.19 12.70
CA GLY A 48 -6.49 16.83 13.84
C GLY A 48 -5.66 18.07 13.49
N TRP A 49 -6.06 18.90 12.51
CA TRP A 49 -5.41 20.20 12.26
C TRP A 49 -6.38 21.37 11.97
N SER A 50 -7.68 21.26 12.28
CA SER A 50 -8.59 22.42 12.20
C SER A 50 -8.59 23.30 13.46
N GLN A 51 -7.77 22.99 14.47
CA GLN A 51 -7.70 23.79 15.71
C GLN A 51 -6.50 24.76 15.78
N ILE A 52 -5.68 24.86 14.74
CA ILE A 52 -4.56 25.83 14.68
C ILE A 52 -4.83 26.91 13.63
N ASN A 53 -5.96 27.60 13.75
CA ASN A 53 -6.12 28.93 13.15
C ASN A 53 -6.87 29.90 14.08
N ARG A 54 -6.64 29.78 15.40
CA ARG A 54 -7.12 30.73 16.42
C ARG A 54 -6.14 31.87 16.70
N GLY A 55 -5.23 32.16 15.78
CA GLY A 55 -4.10 33.04 16.05
C GLY A 55 -3.76 34.03 14.95
N ASN A 56 -4.74 34.64 14.28
CA ASN A 56 -4.47 35.80 13.39
C ASN A 56 -5.50 36.94 13.48
N HIS A 57 -6.40 36.95 14.48
CA HIS A 57 -7.34 38.06 14.69
C HIS A 57 -6.72 39.29 15.39
N LEU A 58 -5.46 39.23 15.84
CA LEU A 58 -4.80 40.35 16.52
C LEU A 58 -4.13 41.34 15.55
N TRP A 59 -3.67 40.87 14.39
CA TRP A 59 -2.98 41.72 13.41
C TRP A 59 -3.91 42.75 12.75
N TYR A 60 -5.16 42.36 12.45
CA TYR A 60 -6.14 43.27 11.86
C TYR A 60 -6.59 44.38 12.83
N PHE A 61 -6.67 44.10 14.14
CA PHE A 61 -7.00 45.12 15.14
C PHE A 61 -5.84 46.11 15.38
N LEU A 62 -4.60 45.64 15.39
CA LEU A 62 -3.43 46.50 15.59
C LEU A 62 -3.23 47.49 14.43
N MET A 63 -3.50 47.06 13.19
CA MET A 63 -3.42 47.95 12.02
C MET A 63 -4.57 48.97 11.97
N ALA A 64 -5.77 48.61 12.44
CA ALA A 64 -6.91 49.53 12.47
C ALA A 64 -6.77 50.64 13.52
N ALA A 65 -6.05 50.42 14.61
CA ALA A 65 -5.84 51.40 15.69
C ALA A 65 -4.75 52.45 15.39
N LEU A 66 -3.91 52.22 14.36
CA LEU A 66 -2.87 53.16 13.92
C LEU A 66 -3.35 54.10 12.80
N ALA A 67 -4.55 53.89 12.28
CA ALA A 67 -5.11 54.64 11.16
C ALA A 67 -6.14 55.71 11.57
N ASN A 68 -6.21 56.07 12.87
CA ASN A 68 -7.09 57.12 13.38
C ASN A 68 -6.30 58.11 14.26
#